data_AF-A0A0E9X3U3-F1
#
_entry.id   AF-A0A0E9X3U3-F1
#
_cell.length_a   1.000
_cell.length_b   1.000
_cell.length_c   1.000
_cell.angle_alpha   90.00
_cell.angle_beta   90.00
_cell.angle_gamma   90.00
#
_symmetry.space_group_name_H-M   'P 1'
#
loop_
_entity.id
_entity.type
_entity.pdbx_description
1 polymer ?
#
loop_
_entity_poly.entity_id
_entity_poly.type
_entity_poly.pdbx_seq_one_letter_code
_entity_poly.pdbx_strand_id
1 'polypeptide(L)'
;MSSNGSVTTLQLGLVAQADKPPVHLLPCEIEHDGPAEVSRYFTSAVKNQKHEMTVSFRGRGLKGQEVSCPHGYTGLVLKEDHKPTSDQEDRTVRVSSVFHRFTYWNLETPPTSDDGVVMGMAWPDLAEAIHGSVDD
;
A
#
# COMPACT_ATOMS: atom_id res chain seq x y z
N MET A 1 -38.94 -4.68 -2.59
CA MET A 1 -37.96 -5.67 -3.06
C MET A 1 -36.66 -5.34 -2.37
N SER A 2 -36.29 -6.09 -1.34
CA SER A 2 -35.04 -5.86 -0.61
C SER A 2 -33.89 -6.37 -1.47
N SER A 3 -33.03 -5.46 -1.95
CA SER A 3 -31.75 -5.86 -2.50
C SER A 3 -30.91 -6.37 -1.34
N ASN A 4 -30.80 -7.70 -1.19
CA ASN A 4 -29.80 -8.28 -0.31
C ASN A 4 -28.45 -8.03 -0.97
N GLY A 5 -27.81 -6.91 -0.62
CA GLY A 5 -26.44 -6.62 -1.02
C GLY A 5 -25.50 -7.57 -0.29
N SER A 6 -24.53 -8.14 -1.00
CA SER A 6 -23.42 -8.88 -0.40
C SER A 6 -22.67 -7.97 0.59
N VAL A 7 -22.35 -8.52 1.76
CA VAL A 7 -21.58 -7.82 2.80
C VAL A 7 -20.13 -8.26 2.73
N THR A 8 -19.19 -7.30 2.75
CA THR A 8 -17.77 -7.59 2.94
C THR A 8 -17.39 -7.40 4.41
N THR A 9 -16.99 -8.48 5.06
CA THR A 9 -16.55 -8.49 6.46
C THR A 9 -15.03 -8.46 6.54
N LEU A 10 -14.49 -7.47 7.24
CA LEU A 10 -13.06 -7.36 7.53
C LEU A 10 -12.73 -7.99 8.89
N GLN A 11 -11.88 -9.02 8.90
CA GLN A 11 -11.39 -9.65 10.11
C GLN A 11 -10.13 -8.95 10.61
N LEU A 12 -10.28 -8.13 11.66
CA LEU A 12 -9.20 -7.35 12.29
C LEU A 12 -8.45 -8.07 13.41
N GLY A 13 -8.91 -9.26 13.84
CA GLY A 13 -8.40 -9.94 15.04
C GLY A 13 -6.90 -10.26 15.04
N LEU A 14 -6.24 -10.20 13.89
CA LEU A 14 -4.81 -10.50 13.72
C LEU A 14 -3.94 -9.26 13.47
N VAL A 15 -4.51 -8.04 13.43
CA VAL A 15 -3.75 -6.81 13.10
C VAL A 15 -2.55 -6.60 14.02
N ALA A 16 -2.71 -6.80 15.33
CA ALA A 16 -1.64 -6.59 16.30
C ALA A 16 -0.48 -7.60 16.16
N GLN A 17 -0.75 -8.76 15.56
CA GLN A 17 0.20 -9.87 15.40
C GLN A 17 0.69 -10.00 13.95
N ALA A 18 0.20 -9.15 13.04
CA ALA A 18 0.51 -9.22 11.63
C ALA A 18 1.94 -8.80 11.33
N ASP A 19 2.55 -9.46 10.34
CA ASP A 19 3.88 -9.13 9.85
C ASP A 19 3.94 -7.71 9.28
N LYS A 20 5.14 -7.12 9.33
CA LYS A 20 5.43 -5.76 8.85
C LYS A 20 6.47 -5.77 7.73
N PRO A 21 6.14 -6.33 6.55
CA PRO A 21 7.09 -6.44 5.46
C PRO A 21 7.41 -5.06 4.86
N PRO A 22 8.60 -4.90 4.24
CA PRO A 22 8.85 -3.77 3.35
C PRO A 22 7.86 -3.77 2.18
N VAL A 23 7.30 -2.60 1.88
CA VAL A 23 6.39 -2.40 0.75
C VAL A 23 7.03 -1.45 -0.26
N HIS A 24 6.95 -1.80 -1.55
CA HIS A 24 7.54 -1.01 -2.63
C HIS A 24 6.48 -0.73 -3.70
N LEU A 25 6.29 0.54 -4.05
CA LEU A 25 5.49 0.97 -5.20
C LEU A 25 6.44 1.26 -6.36
N LEU A 26 6.39 0.43 -7.40
CA LEU A 26 7.26 0.53 -8.57
C LEU A 26 6.60 1.36 -9.69
N PRO A 27 7.39 2.07 -10.53
CA PRO A 27 6.87 2.86 -11.65
C PRO A 27 6.69 1.97 -12.90
N CYS A 28 6.13 0.78 -12.71
CA CYS A 28 5.88 -0.19 -13.78
C CYS A 28 4.82 -1.20 -13.36
N GLU A 29 4.17 -1.78 -14.35
CA GLU A 29 3.26 -2.91 -14.18
C GLU A 29 4.02 -4.23 -14.35
N ILE A 30 3.69 -5.21 -13.50
CA ILE A 30 4.22 -6.58 -13.56
C ILE A 30 3.01 -7.50 -13.73
N GLU A 31 2.92 -8.17 -14.88
CA GLU A 31 1.77 -9.04 -15.21
C GLU A 31 1.67 -10.28 -14.29
N HIS A 32 2.78 -10.69 -13.68
CA HIS A 32 2.81 -11.82 -12.77
C HIS A 32 2.38 -11.40 -11.35
N ASP A 33 1.31 -12.04 -10.85
CA ASP A 33 0.89 -11.97 -9.46
C ASP A 33 1.27 -13.26 -8.72
N GLY A 34 2.21 -13.18 -7.79
CA GLY A 34 2.73 -14.34 -7.07
C GLY A 34 4.02 -14.05 -6.28
N PRO A 35 4.60 -15.10 -5.66
CA PRO A 35 5.84 -14.97 -4.91
C PRO A 35 7.02 -14.50 -5.77
N ALA A 36 7.87 -13.64 -5.21
CA ALA A 36 9.09 -13.16 -5.86
C ALA A 36 10.24 -13.08 -4.85
N GLU A 37 11.46 -13.32 -5.32
CA GLU A 37 12.69 -13.29 -4.54
C GLU A 37 13.20 -11.84 -4.28
N VAL A 38 12.32 -10.99 -3.75
CA VAL A 38 12.56 -9.54 -3.56
C VAL A 38 13.79 -9.28 -2.68
N SER A 39 13.90 -9.97 -1.55
CA SER A 39 15.04 -9.81 -0.63
C SER A 39 16.39 -10.11 -1.31
N ARG A 40 16.41 -11.11 -2.20
CA ARG A 40 17.62 -11.55 -2.88
C ARG A 40 18.05 -10.60 -3.99
N TYR A 41 17.11 -10.12 -4.81
CA TYR A 41 17.43 -9.37 -6.03
C TYR A 41 17.19 -7.86 -5.94
N PHE A 42 16.17 -7.44 -5.21
CA PHE A 42 15.78 -6.03 -5.14
C PHE A 42 16.35 -5.38 -3.89
N THR A 43 15.96 -5.84 -2.70
CA THR A 43 16.34 -5.23 -1.41
C THR A 43 17.85 -5.20 -1.22
N SER A 44 18.56 -6.27 -1.58
CA SER A 44 20.03 -6.36 -1.50
C SER A 44 20.76 -5.38 -2.42
N ALA A 45 20.12 -4.95 -3.51
CA ALA A 45 20.68 -4.05 -4.51
C ALA A 45 20.36 -2.57 -4.23
N VAL A 46 19.48 -2.29 -3.27
CA VAL A 46 19.14 -0.93 -2.86
C VAL A 46 20.36 -0.26 -2.24
N LYS A 47 20.75 0.88 -2.81
CA LYS A 47 21.77 1.77 -2.25
C LYS A 47 21.09 2.96 -1.60
N ASN A 48 21.43 3.23 -0.34
CA ASN A 48 20.95 4.40 0.40
C ASN A 48 22.13 5.33 0.70
N GLN A 49 22.18 6.48 0.03
CA GLN A 49 23.24 7.46 0.21
C GLN A 49 22.62 8.85 0.36
N LYS A 50 22.93 9.56 1.46
CA LYS A 50 22.58 10.99 1.64
C LYS A 50 21.11 11.34 1.30
N HIS A 51 20.16 10.53 1.77
CA HIS A 51 18.71 10.66 1.50
C HIS A 51 18.26 10.33 0.07
N GLU A 52 19.13 9.73 -0.73
CA GLU A 52 18.78 9.23 -2.06
C GLU A 52 18.81 7.70 -2.05
N MET A 53 17.64 7.10 -2.25
CA MET A 53 17.53 5.65 -2.43
C MET A 53 17.61 5.32 -3.91
N THR A 54 18.46 4.38 -4.30
CA THR A 54 18.62 3.99 -5.71
C THR A 54 18.68 2.48 -5.86
N VAL A 55 18.09 1.95 -6.93
CA VAL A 55 18.14 0.53 -7.28
C VAL A 55 17.99 0.38 -8.79
N SER A 56 18.37 -0.78 -9.34
CA SER A 56 18.07 -1.12 -10.72
C SER A 56 17.00 -2.20 -10.75
N PHE A 57 15.97 -2.02 -11.56
CA PHE A 57 14.98 -3.06 -11.86
C PHE A 57 14.91 -3.27 -13.36
N ARG A 58 15.12 -4.53 -13.80
CA ARG A 58 15.20 -4.89 -15.23
C ARG A 58 16.20 -4.04 -16.03
N GLY A 59 17.32 -3.66 -15.40
CA GLY A 59 18.36 -2.83 -16.02
C GLY A 59 18.07 -1.33 -16.03
N ARG A 60 16.91 -0.88 -15.52
CA ARG A 60 16.53 0.54 -15.46
C ARG A 60 16.78 1.11 -14.08
N GLY A 61 17.35 2.31 -14.02
CA GLY A 61 17.62 2.99 -12.76
C GLY A 61 16.36 3.56 -12.13
N LEU A 62 16.13 3.26 -10.86
CA LEU A 62 15.05 3.81 -10.05
C LEU A 62 15.62 4.71 -8.95
N LYS A 63 14.90 5.78 -8.65
CA LYS A 63 15.15 6.67 -7.51
C LYS A 63 13.96 6.55 -6.56
N GLY A 64 14.24 6.38 -5.27
CA GLY A 64 13.24 6.05 -4.28
C GLY A 64 13.21 7.03 -3.12
N GLN A 65 12.03 7.17 -2.54
CA GLN A 65 11.78 7.92 -1.32
C GLN A 65 10.84 7.12 -0.41
N GLU A 66 11.07 7.20 0.89
CA GLU A 66 10.14 6.65 1.88
C GLU A 66 8.94 7.58 2.05
N VAL A 67 7.74 7.02 1.94
CA VAL A 67 6.47 7.71 2.16
C VAL A 67 5.81 7.09 3.38
N SER A 68 5.51 7.92 4.38
CA SER A 68 4.80 7.49 5.59
C SER A 68 3.30 7.51 5.38
N CYS A 69 2.59 6.61 6.05
CA CYS A 69 1.14 6.70 6.14
C CYS A 69 0.74 8.01 6.87
N PRO A 70 -0.43 8.58 6.55
CA PRO A 70 -0.93 9.79 7.22
C PRO A 70 -1.10 9.59 8.74
N HIS A 71 -1.06 10.68 9.51
CA HIS A 71 -1.11 10.59 10.96
C HIS A 71 -2.44 9.96 11.42
N GLY A 72 -2.37 8.99 12.35
CA GLY A 72 -3.56 8.26 12.79
C GLY A 72 -3.99 7.11 11.86
N TYR A 73 -3.35 6.95 10.69
CA TYR A 73 -3.64 5.87 9.74
C TYR A 73 -2.58 4.77 9.76
N THR A 74 -2.99 3.58 9.32
CA THR A 74 -2.11 2.45 9.06
C THR A 74 -2.47 1.80 7.73
N GLY A 75 -1.45 1.32 7.02
CA GLY A 75 -1.64 0.50 5.83
C GLY A 75 -1.94 -0.95 6.20
N LEU A 76 -2.91 -1.55 5.51
CA LEU A 76 -3.28 -2.96 5.66
C LEU A 76 -3.11 -3.66 4.31
N VAL A 77 -2.50 -4.84 4.32
CA VAL A 77 -2.57 -5.78 3.21
C VAL A 77 -3.67 -6.78 3.53
N LEU A 78 -4.68 -6.83 2.66
CA LEU A 78 -5.85 -7.69 2.84
C LEU A 78 -5.73 -8.90 1.92
N LYS A 79 -6.15 -10.06 2.44
CA LYS A 79 -6.24 -11.29 1.67
C LYS A 79 -7.63 -11.87 1.79
N GLU A 80 -8.16 -12.30 0.65
CA GLU A 80 -9.38 -13.09 0.57
C GLU A 80 -8.96 -14.55 0.31
N ASP A 81 -9.30 -15.47 1.22
CA ASP A 81 -8.91 -16.88 1.06
C ASP A 81 -9.84 -17.62 0.07
N HIS A 82 -11.07 -17.13 -0.11
CA HIS A 82 -12.08 -17.71 -0.99
C HIS A 82 -12.61 -16.67 -1.95
N LYS A 83 -12.35 -16.86 -3.25
CA LYS A 83 -12.93 -15.99 -4.28
C LYS A 83 -14.45 -16.23 -4.34
N PRO A 84 -15.30 -15.20 -4.21
CA PRO A 84 -16.73 -15.37 -4.30
C PRO A 84 -17.12 -15.93 -5.68
N THR A 85 -18.09 -16.84 -5.69
CA THR A 85 -18.58 -17.50 -6.90
C THR A 85 -19.67 -16.66 -7.58
N SER A 86 -20.25 -15.69 -6.85
CA SER A 86 -21.24 -14.74 -7.38
C SER A 86 -21.22 -13.42 -6.59
N ASP A 87 -21.79 -12.36 -7.17
CA ASP A 87 -21.89 -11.04 -6.54
C ASP A 87 -22.88 -10.99 -5.35
N GLN A 88 -23.61 -12.08 -5.09
CA GLN A 88 -24.53 -12.20 -3.95
C GLN A 88 -23.92 -12.93 -2.75
N GLU A 89 -22.69 -13.42 -2.86
CA GLU A 89 -22.02 -14.14 -1.78
C GLU A 89 -21.33 -13.15 -0.84
N ASP A 90 -21.54 -13.31 0.46
CA ASP A 90 -20.83 -12.53 1.47
C ASP A 90 -19.34 -12.83 1.41
N ARG A 91 -18.53 -11.79 1.58
CA ARG A 91 -17.07 -11.86 1.43
C ARG A 91 -16.41 -11.69 2.78
N THR A 92 -15.39 -12.49 3.02
CA THR A 92 -14.54 -12.34 4.21
C THR A 92 -13.11 -12.07 3.80
N VAL A 93 -12.59 -10.92 4.22
CA VAL A 93 -11.20 -10.53 3.99
C VAL A 93 -10.48 -10.45 5.34
N ARG A 94 -9.26 -10.97 5.38
CA ARG A 94 -8.41 -10.93 6.58
C ARG A 94 -7.19 -10.08 6.35
N VAL A 95 -6.65 -9.53 7.44
CA VAL A 95 -5.38 -8.82 7.41
C VAL A 95 -4.24 -9.83 7.33
N SER A 96 -3.42 -9.74 6.28
CA SER A 96 -2.21 -10.55 6.13
C SER A 96 -0.97 -9.84 6.66
N SER A 97 -0.89 -8.52 6.49
CA SER A 97 0.26 -7.71 6.90
C SER A 97 -0.14 -6.27 7.16
N VAL A 98 0.69 -5.56 7.92
CA VAL A 98 0.49 -4.15 8.29
C VAL A 98 1.74 -3.36 7.92
N PHE A 99 1.57 -2.14 7.41
CA PHE A 99 2.69 -1.24 7.17
C PHE A 99 2.34 0.19 7.60
N HIS A 100 3.35 0.94 8.04
CA HIS A 100 3.20 2.36 8.42
C HIS A 100 3.89 3.30 7.42
N ARG A 101 4.57 2.70 6.45
CA ARG A 101 5.35 3.38 5.42
C ARG A 101 5.62 2.42 4.27
N PHE A 102 5.91 2.97 3.10
CA PHE A 102 6.35 2.21 1.93
C PHE A 102 7.40 3.02 1.16
N THR A 103 8.17 2.36 0.31
CA THR A 103 9.09 3.06 -0.61
C THR A 103 8.38 3.30 -1.92
N TYR A 104 8.28 4.57 -2.31
CA TYR A 104 7.85 4.96 -3.64
C TYR A 104 9.06 5.12 -4.55
N TRP A 105 9.00 4.54 -5.74
CA TRP A 105 10.07 4.57 -6.73
C TRP A 105 9.63 5.30 -8.00
N ASN A 106 10.45 6.25 -8.44
CA ASN A 106 10.36 6.88 -9.76
C ASN A 106 11.44 6.34 -10.69
N LEU A 107 11.16 6.45 -11.99
CA LEU A 107 12.11 6.11 -13.04
C LEU A 107 13.09 7.27 -13.24
N GLU A 108 14.38 7.02 -13.02
CA GLU A 108 15.53 7.91 -13.27
C GLU A 108 15.55 9.26 -12.52
N THR A 109 14.40 9.80 -12.15
CA THR A 109 14.20 11.06 -11.45
C THR A 109 13.77 10.82 -10.01
N PRO A 110 14.23 11.61 -9.03
CA PRO A 110 13.77 11.48 -7.64
C PRO A 110 12.26 11.72 -7.51
N PRO A 111 11.59 11.03 -6.57
CA PRO A 111 10.25 11.44 -6.15
C PRO A 111 10.19 12.89 -5.64
N THR A 112 9.04 13.52 -5.81
CA THR A 112 8.77 14.91 -5.44
C THR A 112 7.41 15.02 -4.72
N SER A 113 7.13 16.20 -4.16
CA SER A 113 5.83 16.51 -3.56
C SER A 113 4.68 16.50 -4.56
N ASP A 114 4.97 16.66 -5.86
CA ASP A 114 3.97 16.80 -6.91
C ASP A 114 3.57 15.44 -7.51
N ASP A 115 4.21 14.36 -7.07
CA ASP A 115 3.82 13.01 -7.47
C ASP A 115 2.45 12.66 -6.88
N GLY A 116 1.55 12.13 -7.72
CA GLY A 116 0.15 11.90 -7.33
C GLY A 116 -0.02 11.00 -6.10
N VAL A 117 0.87 10.02 -5.89
CA VAL A 117 0.85 9.19 -4.67
C VAL A 117 1.21 9.99 -3.42
N VAL A 118 2.17 10.92 -3.51
CA VAL A 118 2.60 11.76 -2.39
C VAL A 118 1.52 12.77 -2.07
N MET A 119 0.96 13.44 -3.09
CA MET A 119 -0.19 14.32 -2.92
C MET A 119 -1.41 13.59 -2.33
N GLY A 120 -1.65 12.35 -2.76
CA GLY A 120 -2.75 11.52 -2.26
C GLY A 120 -2.68 11.23 -0.76
N MET A 121 -1.49 11.24 -0.16
CA MET A 121 -1.33 11.06 1.29
C MET A 121 -1.85 12.24 2.10
N ALA A 122 -2.07 13.41 1.51
CA ALA A 122 -2.69 14.55 2.20
C ALA A 122 -4.23 14.47 2.23
N TRP A 123 -4.84 13.57 1.44
CA TRP A 123 -6.30 13.47 1.34
C TRP A 123 -6.99 13.13 2.67
N PRO A 124 -6.49 12.20 3.51
CA PRO A 124 -7.19 11.86 4.75
C PRO A 124 -7.38 13.04 5.72
N ASP A 125 -6.37 13.90 5.87
CA ASP A 125 -6.46 15.11 6.69
C ASP A 125 -7.55 16.07 6.16
N LEU A 126 -7.63 16.23 4.83
CA LEU A 126 -8.68 17.03 4.20
C LEU A 126 -10.07 16.40 4.36
N ALA A 127 -10.17 15.08 4.23
CA ALA A 127 -11.43 14.36 4.41
C ALA A 127 -11.95 14.49 5.85
N GLU A 128 -11.08 14.43 6.85
CA GLU A 128 -11.43 14.67 8.25
C GLU A 128 -11.98 16.08 8.46
N ALA A 129 -11.36 17.10 7.87
CA ALA A 129 -11.86 18.48 7.96
C ALA A 129 -13.23 18.69 7.29
N ILE A 130 -13.51 17.99 6.19
CA ILE A 130 -14.79 18.10 5.46
C ILE A 130 -15.91 17.34 6.16
N HIS A 131 -15.61 16.16 6.70
CA HIS A 131 -16.60 15.23 7.24
C HIS A 131 -16.66 15.20 8.77
N GLY A 132 -15.80 15.99 9.44
CA GLY A 132 -15.82 16.16 10.88
C GLY A 132 -17.18 16.67 11.37
N SER A 133 -17.52 16.34 12.61
CA SER A 133 -18.72 16.89 13.26
C SER A 133 -18.60 18.40 13.39
N VAL A 134 -19.72 19.10 13.24
CA VAL A 134 -19.81 20.53 13.55
C VAL A 134 -20.08 20.64 15.05
N ASP A 135 -19.22 21.36 15.77
CA ASP A 135 -19.48 21.71 17.18
C ASP A 135 -20.65 22.72 17.23
N ASP A 136 -21.60 22.51 18.17
CA ASP A 136 -22.77 23.38 18.40
C ASP A 136 -22.39 24.76 18.98
#